data_AF-L1JJN1-F1
#
_entry.id   AF-L1JJN1-F1
#
_cell.length_a   1.000
_cell.length_b   1.000
_cell.length_c   1.000
_cell.angle_alpha   90.00
_cell.angle_beta   90.00
_cell.angle_gamma   90.00
#
_symmetry.space_group_name_H-M   'P 1'
#
loop_
_entity.id
_entity.type
_entity.pdbx_description
1 polymer ?
#
loop_
_entity_poly.entity_id
_entity_poly.type
_entity_poly.pdbx_seq_one_letter_code
_entity_poly.pdbx_strand_id
1 'polypeptide(L)' 'MGGKAKPTKHTSKEIAKKVFEANVNRGGGAAGKAERQNAACGFKCYVCLCQQPSEKSLQIHWEAKHTDKGALDLEKARCK' A
#
# COMPACT_ATOMS: atom_id res chain seq x y z
N MET A 1 -28.02 47.43 -12.44
CA MET A 1 -28.09 46.00 -12.82
C MET A 1 -26.84 45.30 -12.28
N GLY A 2 -26.98 44.52 -11.21
CA GLY A 2 -25.89 43.72 -10.66
C GLY A 2 -25.57 42.56 -11.61
N GLY A 3 -24.43 42.62 -12.29
CA GLY A 3 -23.97 41.54 -13.14
C GLY A 3 -23.31 40.46 -12.29
N LYS A 4 -23.99 39.33 -12.10
CA LYS A 4 -23.39 38.12 -11.50
C LYS A 4 -22.17 37.75 -12.33
N ALA A 5 -21.02 37.54 -11.67
CA ALA A 5 -19.80 37.10 -12.35
C ALA A 5 -20.11 35.82 -13.16
N LYS A 6 -19.73 35.81 -14.44
CA LYS A 6 -19.95 34.65 -15.30
C LYS A 6 -19.22 33.45 -14.69
N PRO A 7 -19.86 32.28 -14.53
CA PRO A 7 -19.16 31.08 -14.09
C PRO A 7 -18.03 30.79 -15.07
N THR A 8 -16.79 30.90 -14.62
CA THR A 8 -15.62 30.49 -15.39
C THR A 8 -15.56 28.96 -15.34
N LYS A 9 -16.22 28.31 -16.29
CA LYS A 9 -16.09 26.86 -16.46
C LYS A 9 -14.65 26.56 -16.89
N HIS A 10 -13.99 25.63 -16.21
CA HIS A 10 -12.72 25.09 -16.69
C HIS A 10 -12.90 24.58 -18.11
N THR A 11 -11.99 24.95 -18.99
CA THR A 11 -11.96 24.40 -20.34
C THR A 11 -11.71 22.90 -20.27
N SER A 12 -12.19 22.15 -21.27
CA SER A 12 -11.98 20.71 -21.33
C SER A 12 -10.51 20.31 -21.23
N LYS A 13 -9.59 21.19 -21.69
CA LYS A 13 -8.13 20.99 -21.59
C LYS A 13 -7.63 21.06 -20.15
N GLU A 14 -8.15 21.98 -19.34
CA GLU A 14 -7.77 22.10 -17.93
C GLU A 14 -8.24 20.91 -17.10
N ILE A 15 -9.44 20.40 -17.39
CA ILE A 15 -9.98 19.22 -16.71
C ILE A 15 -9.17 17.98 -17.11
N ALA A 16 -8.88 17.82 -18.40
CA ALA A 16 -8.06 16.71 -18.89
C ALA A 16 -6.66 16.71 -18.26
N LYS A 17 -6.02 17.89 -18.12
CA LYS A 17 -4.71 18.03 -17.46
C LYS A 17 -4.79 17.66 -15.98
N LYS A 18 -5.81 18.14 -15.25
CA LYS A 18 -5.99 17.83 -13.82
C LYS A 18 -6.20 16.34 -13.57
N VAL A 19 -6.99 15.67 -14.41
CA VAL A 19 -7.22 14.22 -14.33
C VAL A 19 -5.93 13.46 -14.61
N PHE A 20 -5.20 13.87 -15.65
CA PHE A 20 -3.93 13.25 -16.02
C PHE A 20 -2.90 13.40 -14.89
N GLU A 21 -2.78 14.58 -14.29
CA GLU A 21 -1.84 14.83 -13.20
C GLU A 21 -2.19 14.10 -11.90
N ALA A 22 -3.47 13.86 -11.62
CA ALA A 22 -3.92 13.14 -10.44
C ALA A 22 -3.71 11.62 -10.52
N ASN A 23 -3.70 11.07 -11.74
CA ASN A 23 -3.64 9.63 -11.97
C ASN A 23 -2.26 9.13 -12.43
N VAL A 24 -1.34 10.03 -12.78
CA VAL A 24 -0.02 9.62 -13.25
C VAL A 24 0.93 9.44 -12.07
N ASN A 25 1.21 8.19 -11.73
CA ASN A 25 2.37 7.83 -10.90
C ASN A 25 3.65 8.03 -11.74
N ARG A 26 4.47 9.00 -11.34
CA ARG A 26 5.68 9.41 -12.07
C ARG A 26 6.93 8.60 -11.69
N GLY A 27 6.79 7.47 -10.98
CA GLY A 27 7.92 6.68 -10.47
C GLY A 27 7.79 5.18 -10.71
N GLY A 28 8.67 4.63 -11.56
CA GLY A 28 8.82 3.20 -11.86
C GLY A 28 10.26 2.83 -12.23
N GLY A 29 10.61 1.55 -12.24
CA GLY A 29 11.98 1.08 -12.49
C GLY A 29 12.89 1.16 -11.25
N ALA A 30 14.09 1.74 -11.39
CA ALA A 30 15.03 1.96 -10.29
C ALA A 30 14.48 2.95 -9.25
N ALA A 31 13.81 4.02 -9.70
CA ALA A 31 13.18 5.01 -8.83
C ALA A 31 12.06 4.40 -7.96
N GLY A 32 11.27 3.48 -8.52
CA GLY A 32 10.22 2.76 -7.79
C GLY A 32 10.69 1.49 -7.07
N LYS A 33 11.99 1.14 -7.11
CA LYS A 33 12.50 -0.07 -6.46
C LYS A 33 12.56 0.08 -4.95
N ALA A 34 12.94 1.27 -4.47
CA ALA A 34 12.93 1.59 -3.05
C ALA A 34 11.52 1.49 -2.46
N GLU A 35 10.48 1.97 -3.14
CA GLU A 35 9.09 1.80 -2.68
C GLU A 35 8.63 0.34 -2.66
N ARG A 36 9.08 -0.50 -3.61
CA ARG A 36 8.75 -1.94 -3.62
C ARG A 36 9.51 -2.75 -2.56
N GLN A 37 10.74 -2.37 -2.26
CA GLN A 37 11.57 -3.07 -1.26
C GLN A 37 11.32 -2.57 0.16
N ASN A 38 11.04 -1.28 0.33
CA ASN A 38 10.67 -0.67 1.61
C ASN A 38 9.15 -0.66 1.85
N ALA A 39 8.35 -1.31 1.01
CA ALA A 39 7.02 -1.76 1.38
C ALA A 39 7.22 -2.82 2.47
N ALA A 40 7.48 -2.36 3.69
CA ALA A 40 7.83 -3.17 4.83
C ALA A 40 6.71 -4.20 4.99
N CYS A 41 7.06 -5.45 4.74
CA CYS A 41 6.18 -6.56 4.97
C CYS A 41 6.00 -6.62 6.49
N GLY A 42 4.93 -6.05 7.04
CA GLY A 42 4.81 -5.82 8.49
C GLY A 42 5.21 -7.04 9.31
N PHE A 43 4.71 -8.21 8.89
CA PHE A 43 5.08 -9.51 9.45
C PHE A 43 5.09 -10.58 8.36
N LYS A 44 6.04 -11.51 8.40
CA LYS A 44 6.15 -12.64 7.47
C LYS A 44 6.28 -13.94 8.24
N CYS A 45 5.40 -14.90 7.99
CA CYS A 45 5.52 -16.22 8.59
C CYS A 45 6.81 -16.92 8.13
N TYR A 46 7.65 -17.36 9.06
CA TYR A 46 8.94 -17.99 8.74
C TYR A 46 8.78 -19.43 8.21
N VAL A 47 7.59 -20.03 8.33
CA VAL A 47 7.32 -21.40 7.88
C VAL A 47 6.83 -21.43 6.43
N CYS A 48 5.79 -20.66 6.12
CA CYS A 48 5.14 -20.68 4.82
C CYS A 48 5.37 -19.40 4.01
N LEU A 49 6.15 -18.45 4.55
CA LEU A 49 6.52 -17.19 3.90
C LEU A 49 5.33 -16.27 3.61
N CYS A 50 4.16 -16.54 4.20
CA CYS A 50 2.97 -15.73 4.07
C CYS A 50 3.16 -14.36 4.72
N GLN A 51 2.88 -13.31 3.96
CA GLN A 51 2.97 -11.93 4.39
C GLN A 51 1.67 -11.54 5.10
N GLN A 52 1.79 -10.93 6.28
CA GLN A 52 0.68 -10.48 7.11
C GLN A 52 0.85 -8.99 7.45
N PRO A 53 -0.25 -8.22 7.45
CA PRO A 53 -0.19 -6.78 7.67
C PRO A 53 0.03 -6.39 9.14
N SER A 54 -0.28 -7.28 10.08
CA SER A 54 -0.19 -7.01 11.52
C SER A 54 0.20 -8.25 12.32
N GLU A 55 0.69 -8.05 13.54
CA GLU A 55 1.04 -9.12 14.47
C GLU A 55 -0.16 -10.03 14.79
N LYS A 56 -1.34 -9.43 15.03
CA LYS A 56 -2.57 -10.17 15.31
C LYS A 56 -3.00 -11.02 14.12
N SER A 57 -2.88 -10.49 12.90
CA SER A 57 -3.16 -11.27 11.69
C SER A 57 -2.20 -12.46 11.56
N LEU A 58 -0.93 -12.28 11.94
CA LEU A 58 0.04 -13.36 11.97
C LEU A 58 -0.27 -14.41 13.05
N GLN A 59 -0.71 -14.01 14.24
CA GLN A 59 -1.13 -14.93 15.30
C GLN A 59 -2.31 -15.79 14.85
N ILE A 60 -3.35 -15.17 14.28
CA ILE A 60 -4.51 -15.90 13.74
C ILE A 60 -4.08 -16.85 12.61
N HIS A 61 -3.19 -16.40 11.72
CA HIS A 61 -2.63 -17.24 10.67
C HIS A 61 -1.86 -18.45 11.27
N TRP A 62 -1.10 -18.21 12.33
CA TRP A 62 -0.30 -19.23 13.00
C TRP A 62 -1.18 -20.28 13.68
N GLU A 63 -2.17 -19.83 14.45
CA GLU A 63 -3.13 -20.70 15.11
C GLU A 63 -3.98 -21.50 14.12
N ALA A 64 -4.26 -20.96 12.93
CA ALA A 64 -5.06 -21.65 11.92
C ALA A 64 -4.28 -22.60 11.01
N LYS A 65 -2.97 -22.39 10.80
CA LYS A 65 -2.18 -23.14 9.79
C LYS A 65 -0.92 -23.82 10.31
N HIS A 66 -0.46 -23.50 11.52
CA HIS A 66 0.77 -24.03 12.10
C HIS A 66 0.56 -24.62 13.50
N THR A 67 -0.63 -25.20 13.74
CA THR A 67 -1.02 -25.86 15.00
C THR A 67 0.01 -26.88 15.49
N ASP A 68 0.71 -27.53 14.56
CA ASP A 68 1.64 -28.62 14.84
C ASP A 68 3.07 -28.13 15.12
N LYS A 69 3.34 -26.82 14.93
CA LYS A 69 4.70 -26.24 14.97
C LYS A 69 5.02 -25.49 16.26
N GLY A 70 4.13 -25.53 17.25
CA GLY A 70 4.32 -24.92 18.56
C GLY A 70 4.03 -23.42 18.58
N ALA A 71 4.62 -22.68 19.53
CA ALA A 71 4.35 -21.26 19.72
C ALA A 71 4.97 -20.38 18.62
N LEU A 72 4.27 -19.29 18.26
CA LEU A 72 4.75 -18.32 17.29
C LEU A 72 5.93 -17.52 17.85
N ASP A 73 7.07 -17.59 17.16
CA ASP A 73 8.22 -16.72 17.40
C ASP A 73 8.06 -15.43 16.59
N LEU A 74 7.70 -14.34 17.28
CA LEU A 74 7.43 -13.03 16.67
C LEU A 74 8.70 -12.32 16.19
N GLU A 75 9.85 -12.60 16.79
CA GLU A 75 11.12 -11.99 16.40
C GLU A 75 11.61 -12.52 15.04
N LYS A 76 11.44 -13.83 14.80
CA LYS A 76 11.71 -14.44 13.49
C LYS A 76 10.71 -14.03 12.42
N ALA A 77 9.50 -13.67 12.81
CA ALA A 77 8.43 -13.33 11.88
C ALA A 77 8.39 -11.82 11.53
N ARG A 78 9.16 -10.98 12.20
CA ARG A 78 9.26 -9.56 11.86
C ARG A 78 10.15 -9.37 10.64
N CYS A 79 9.64 -8.73 9.58
CA CYS A 79 10.49 -8.39 8.44
C CYS A 79 11.46 -7.29 8.88
N LYS A 80 12.76 -7.58 8.78
CA LYS A 80 13.84 -6.62 8.98
C LYS A 80 14.11 -5.87 7.68
#